data_AF-A0A376WZM4-F1
#
_entry.id   AF-A0A376WZM4-F1
#
_cell.length_a   1.000
_cell.length_b   1.000
_cell.length_c   1.000
_cell.angle_alpha   90.00
_cell.angle_beta   90.00
_cell.angle_gamma   90.00
#
_symmetry.space_group_name_H-M   'P 1'
#
loop_
_entity.id
_entity.type
_entity.pdbx_description
1 polymer ?
#
loop_
_entity_poly.entity_id
_entity_poly.type
_entity_poly.pdbx_seq_one_letter_code
_entity_poly.pdbx_strand_id
1 'polypeptide(L)'
;MRKVSQYFYPQKQTQVMNEGWATFWHYTILNHLYDEGKVTERFMLEFLHSHTNVVFQPPYNSPWYSGINPYALGFAMFQDIKRICQSPTEEDKYWFPDIAGSDWLETLHFAMRDFKDESFISQFLSPKVMRDFRFFTVLDDDRHNYLEISAIHNEEGYREIRNRLSSQYNLSNLEPNIQIWNVDLRGDRSLTLRYIPHNRAPLDRGRKEVLKHVHRLWGFDVMLEQQNEDGSIELLERCPPRMGNL
;
A
#
# COMPACT_ATOMS: atom_id res chain seq x y z
N MET A 1 18.50 15.82 10.51
CA MET A 1 17.17 15.19 10.43
C MET A 1 16.66 14.91 9.01
N ARG A 2 16.92 15.74 7.98
CA ARG A 2 16.44 15.53 6.59
C ARG A 2 16.91 14.22 5.89
N LYS A 3 18.02 13.61 6.35
CA LYS A 3 18.62 12.42 5.71
C LYS A 3 17.93 11.09 6.03
N VAL A 4 17.23 10.98 7.16
CA VAL A 4 16.65 9.69 7.62
C VAL A 4 15.32 9.42 6.91
N SER A 5 14.44 10.41 6.80
CA SER A 5 13.18 10.25 6.05
C SER A 5 13.42 10.01 4.56
N GLN A 6 14.42 10.67 3.96
CA GLN A 6 14.85 10.40 2.58
C GLN A 6 15.42 9.00 2.40
N TYR A 7 16.07 8.43 3.43
CA TYR A 7 16.62 7.07 3.38
C TYR A 7 15.52 6.00 3.36
N PHE A 8 14.43 6.19 4.10
CA PHE A 8 13.31 5.23 4.13
C PHE A 8 12.28 5.44 3.00
N TYR A 9 12.40 6.53 2.25
CA TYR A 9 11.45 6.86 1.18
C TYR A 9 11.34 5.78 0.08
N PRO A 10 12.45 5.19 -0.43
CA PRO A 10 12.38 4.12 -1.43
C PRO A 10 11.77 2.83 -0.88
N GLN A 11 12.01 2.51 0.40
CA GLN A 11 11.52 1.28 1.02
C GLN A 11 9.98 1.24 1.07
N LYS A 12 9.34 2.40 1.30
CA LYS A 12 7.88 2.51 1.29
C LYS A 12 7.27 2.33 -0.11
N GLN A 13 8.04 2.55 -1.18
CA GLN A 13 7.56 2.42 -2.57
C GLN A 13 7.67 1.00 -3.13
N THR A 14 8.28 0.08 -2.38
CA THR A 14 8.65 -1.27 -2.83
C THR A 14 8.26 -2.32 -1.78
N GLN A 15 7.32 -2.01 -0.89
CA GLN A 15 6.95 -2.90 0.20
C GLN A 15 6.38 -4.22 -0.32
N VAL A 16 5.40 -4.18 -1.23
CA VAL A 16 4.79 -5.39 -1.82
C VAL A 16 5.85 -6.21 -2.55
N MET A 17 6.69 -5.55 -3.36
CA MET A 17 7.75 -6.21 -4.10
C MET A 17 8.79 -6.84 -3.18
N ASN A 18 9.29 -6.13 -2.17
CA ASN A 18 10.32 -6.63 -1.26
C ASN A 18 9.80 -7.79 -0.40
N GLU A 19 8.61 -7.63 0.19
CA GLU A 19 7.98 -8.66 1.02
C GLU A 19 7.61 -9.90 0.19
N GLY A 20 7.07 -9.69 -1.01
CA GLY A 20 6.79 -10.73 -1.99
C GLY A 20 8.04 -11.46 -2.48
N TRP A 21 9.13 -10.74 -2.75
CA TRP A 21 10.38 -11.31 -3.25
C TRP A 21 11.01 -12.24 -2.23
N ALA A 22 11.08 -11.80 -0.96
CA ALA A 22 11.61 -12.60 0.13
C ALA A 22 10.77 -13.87 0.34
N THR A 23 9.44 -13.73 0.42
CA THR A 23 8.55 -14.88 0.61
C THR A 23 8.58 -15.86 -0.55
N PHE A 24 8.65 -15.36 -1.79
CA PHE A 24 8.77 -16.17 -2.99
C PHE A 24 10.05 -17.00 -3.00
N TRP A 25 11.20 -16.40 -2.70
CA TRP A 25 12.48 -17.11 -2.70
C TRP A 25 12.61 -18.06 -1.52
N HIS A 26 12.16 -17.68 -0.32
CA HIS A 26 12.13 -18.61 0.81
C HIS A 26 11.30 -19.85 0.48
N TYR A 27 10.11 -19.66 -0.10
CA TYR A 27 9.27 -20.78 -0.55
C TYR A 27 9.96 -21.61 -1.63
N THR A 28 10.49 -20.96 -2.67
CA THR A 28 11.07 -21.66 -3.83
C THR A 28 12.32 -22.46 -3.46
N ILE A 29 13.24 -21.85 -2.71
CA ILE A 29 14.51 -22.48 -2.31
C ILE A 29 14.24 -23.63 -1.34
N LEU A 30 13.37 -23.45 -0.34
CA LEU A 30 13.12 -24.51 0.64
C LEU A 30 12.40 -25.71 0.04
N ASN A 31 11.45 -25.50 -0.87
CA ASN A 31 10.84 -26.60 -1.63
C ASN A 31 11.89 -27.30 -2.51
N HIS A 32 12.76 -26.55 -3.19
CA HIS A 32 13.82 -27.15 -4.01
C HIS A 32 14.80 -27.99 -3.17
N LEU A 33 15.22 -27.49 -2.00
CA LEU A 33 16.06 -28.24 -1.07
C LEU A 33 15.36 -29.50 -0.54
N TYR A 34 14.03 -29.46 -0.39
CA TYR A 34 13.26 -30.63 0.01
C TYR A 34 13.22 -31.68 -1.11
N ASP A 35 13.00 -31.25 -2.36
CA ASP A 35 13.02 -32.12 -3.54
C ASP A 35 14.39 -32.79 -3.73
N GLU A 36 15.49 -32.11 -3.39
CA GLU A 36 16.85 -32.66 -3.38
C GLU A 36 17.19 -33.51 -2.13
N GLY A 37 16.26 -33.65 -1.18
CA GLY A 37 16.46 -34.39 0.06
C GLY A 37 17.45 -33.74 1.03
N LYS A 38 17.70 -32.43 0.91
CA LYS A 38 18.62 -31.66 1.78
C LYS A 38 17.96 -31.19 3.09
N VAL A 39 16.63 -31.12 3.12
CA VAL A 39 15.85 -30.82 4.33
C VAL A 39 14.84 -31.91 4.63
N THR A 40 14.47 -32.05 5.91
CA THR A 40 13.56 -33.11 6.36
C THR A 40 12.10 -32.69 6.21
N GLU A 41 11.20 -33.67 6.14
CA GLU A 41 9.75 -33.44 6.15
C GLU A 41 9.31 -32.64 7.38
N ARG A 42 9.86 -32.97 8.57
CA ARG A 42 9.58 -32.23 9.80
C ARG A 42 9.91 -30.74 9.68
N PHE A 43 11.09 -30.44 9.13
CA PHE A 43 11.49 -29.05 8.89
C PHE A 43 10.54 -28.35 7.92
N MET A 44 10.11 -29.05 6.86
CA MET A 44 9.14 -28.49 5.90
C MET A 44 7.77 -28.21 6.54
N LEU A 45 7.28 -29.06 7.44
CA LEU A 45 6.02 -28.80 8.17
C LEU A 45 6.11 -27.54 9.04
N GLU A 46 7.22 -27.35 9.74
CA GLU A 46 7.48 -26.15 10.55
C GLU A 46 7.57 -24.89 9.67
N PHE A 47 8.28 -24.99 8.53
CA PHE A 47 8.36 -23.92 7.55
C PHE A 47 6.99 -23.56 6.98
N LEU A 48 6.21 -24.54 6.52
CA LEU A 48 4.89 -24.31 5.92
C LEU A 48 3.95 -23.64 6.94
N HIS A 49 3.97 -24.07 8.19
CA HIS A 49 3.21 -23.42 9.25
C HIS A 49 3.58 -21.93 9.40
N SER A 50 4.88 -21.62 9.46
CA SER A 50 5.36 -20.23 9.54
C SER A 50 5.01 -19.44 8.30
N HIS A 51 5.19 -20.01 7.11
CA HIS A 51 4.96 -19.35 5.83
C HIS A 51 3.48 -19.00 5.67
N THR A 52 2.58 -19.95 5.90
CA THR A 52 1.13 -19.73 5.81
C THR A 52 0.67 -18.61 6.75
N ASN A 53 1.24 -18.51 7.95
CA ASN A 53 0.91 -17.42 8.88
C ASN A 53 1.35 -16.05 8.34
N VAL A 54 2.51 -15.97 7.66
CA VAL A 54 3.03 -14.72 7.08
C VAL A 54 2.21 -14.28 5.87
N VAL A 55 1.84 -15.21 4.99
CA VAL A 55 1.08 -14.90 3.77
C VAL A 55 -0.45 -14.95 3.97
N PHE A 56 -0.91 -15.06 5.20
CA PHE A 56 -2.35 -15.10 5.48
C PHE A 56 -3.01 -13.76 5.15
N GLN A 57 -4.01 -13.78 4.27
CA GLN A 57 -4.87 -12.65 3.97
C GLN A 57 -6.26 -12.89 4.59
N PRO A 58 -6.65 -12.16 5.64
CA PRO A 58 -8.01 -12.20 6.14
C PRO A 58 -9.01 -11.76 5.05
N PRO A 59 -10.21 -12.36 4.99
CA PRO A 59 -11.25 -11.86 4.09
C PRO A 59 -11.72 -10.47 4.52
N TYR A 60 -12.29 -9.70 3.59
CA TYR A 60 -12.69 -8.30 3.84
C TYR A 60 -13.70 -8.11 4.98
N ASN A 61 -14.49 -9.15 5.29
CA ASN A 61 -15.49 -9.16 6.36
C ASN A 61 -14.95 -9.67 7.70
N SER A 62 -13.66 -9.96 7.80
CA SER A 62 -13.01 -10.36 9.04
C SER A 62 -12.80 -9.14 9.95
N PRO A 63 -13.01 -9.26 11.28
CA PRO A 63 -12.66 -8.20 12.24
C PRO A 63 -11.15 -7.90 12.30
N TRP A 64 -10.33 -8.82 11.78
CA TRP A 64 -8.86 -8.70 11.73
C TRP A 64 -8.36 -8.15 10.39
N TYR A 65 -9.25 -7.77 9.48
CA TYR A 65 -8.85 -7.18 8.20
C TYR A 65 -8.31 -5.75 8.42
N SER A 66 -7.07 -5.51 8.03
CA SER A 66 -6.41 -4.20 8.13
C SER A 66 -5.88 -3.71 6.78
N GLY A 67 -6.46 -4.19 5.68
CA GLY A 67 -5.96 -3.97 4.33
C GLY A 67 -5.36 -5.22 3.69
N ILE A 68 -4.73 -5.02 2.54
CA ILE A 68 -4.08 -6.10 1.78
C ILE A 68 -2.71 -6.36 2.39
N ASN A 69 -2.48 -7.61 2.78
CA ASN A 69 -1.20 -8.11 3.28
C ASN A 69 -0.18 -8.08 2.12
N PRO A 70 0.90 -7.26 2.21
CA PRO A 70 1.85 -7.12 1.11
C PRO A 70 2.64 -8.41 0.85
N TYR A 71 2.92 -9.22 1.89
CA TYR A 71 3.47 -10.57 1.74
C TYR A 71 2.56 -11.47 0.90
N ALA A 72 1.26 -11.47 1.19
CA ALA A 72 0.30 -12.33 0.48
C ALA A 72 0.17 -11.92 -0.99
N LEU A 73 -0.03 -10.62 -1.26
CA LEU A 73 -0.18 -10.11 -2.61
C LEU A 73 1.10 -10.29 -3.43
N GLY A 74 2.24 -9.87 -2.88
CA GLY A 74 3.53 -9.96 -3.56
C GLY A 74 3.92 -11.40 -3.87
N PHE A 75 3.73 -12.33 -2.91
CA PHE A 75 3.97 -13.76 -3.13
C PHE A 75 3.10 -14.31 -4.25
N ALA A 76 1.79 -14.02 -4.24
CA ALA A 76 0.86 -14.48 -5.25
C ALA A 76 1.21 -13.94 -6.64
N MET A 77 1.58 -12.66 -6.74
CA MET A 77 2.00 -12.06 -8.01
C MET A 77 3.27 -12.70 -8.56
N PHE A 78 4.31 -12.92 -7.74
CA PHE A 78 5.54 -13.57 -8.21
C PHE A 78 5.35 -15.04 -8.59
N GLN A 79 4.54 -15.78 -7.83
CA GLN A 79 4.14 -17.14 -8.21
C GLN A 79 3.38 -17.15 -9.55
N ASP A 80 2.50 -16.18 -9.76
CA ASP A 80 1.70 -16.12 -10.97
C ASP A 80 2.53 -15.70 -12.19
N ILE A 81 3.49 -14.77 -12.06
CA ILE A 81 4.46 -14.46 -13.12
C ILE A 81 5.21 -15.73 -13.53
N LYS A 82 5.74 -16.49 -12.55
CA LYS A 82 6.43 -17.76 -12.82
C LYS A 82 5.51 -18.73 -13.57
N ARG A 83 4.26 -18.88 -13.13
CA ARG A 83 3.26 -19.72 -13.78
C ARG A 83 2.96 -19.27 -15.21
N ILE A 84 2.78 -17.97 -15.46
CA ILE A 84 2.53 -17.40 -16.80
C ILE A 84 3.68 -17.73 -17.75
N CYS A 85 4.92 -17.59 -17.28
CA CYS A 85 6.10 -17.93 -18.07
C CYS A 85 6.18 -19.44 -18.36
N GLN A 86 5.88 -20.31 -17.40
CA GLN A 86 6.05 -21.76 -17.54
C GLN A 86 4.85 -22.50 -18.19
N SER A 87 3.64 -22.03 -17.95
CA SER A 87 2.40 -22.71 -18.35
C SER A 87 1.27 -21.68 -18.55
N PRO A 88 1.37 -20.83 -19.59
CA PRO A 88 0.39 -19.78 -19.86
C PRO A 88 -0.94 -20.36 -20.33
N THR A 89 -2.03 -19.79 -19.83
CA THR A 89 -3.39 -19.97 -20.37
C THR A 89 -3.66 -18.98 -21.50
N GLU A 90 -4.78 -19.13 -22.21
CA GLU A 90 -5.19 -18.15 -23.23
C GLU A 90 -5.47 -16.76 -22.64
N GLU A 91 -6.00 -16.69 -21.40
CA GLU A 91 -6.18 -15.42 -20.70
C GLU A 91 -4.81 -14.75 -20.41
N ASP A 92 -3.81 -15.54 -20.02
CA ASP A 92 -2.47 -15.01 -19.76
C ASP A 92 -1.80 -14.49 -21.03
N LYS A 93 -1.96 -15.19 -22.16
CA LYS A 93 -1.45 -14.73 -23.45
C LYS A 93 -2.10 -13.43 -23.91
N TYR A 94 -3.38 -13.23 -23.59
CA TYR A 94 -4.09 -11.99 -23.90
C TYR A 94 -3.61 -10.82 -23.02
N TRP A 95 -3.46 -11.05 -21.72
CA TRP A 95 -3.08 -10.00 -20.75
C TRP A 95 -1.58 -9.72 -20.68
N PHE A 96 -0.74 -10.72 -20.99
CA PHE A 96 0.71 -10.69 -20.83
C PHE A 96 1.44 -11.31 -22.03
N PRO A 97 1.19 -10.82 -23.26
CA PRO A 97 1.75 -11.40 -24.47
C PRO A 97 3.29 -11.43 -24.46
N ASP A 98 3.94 -10.50 -23.78
CA ASP A 98 5.40 -10.35 -23.76
C ASP A 98 6.11 -11.35 -22.84
N ILE A 99 5.42 -11.90 -21.82
CA ILE A 99 6.01 -12.81 -20.82
C ILE A 99 5.40 -14.21 -20.84
N ALA A 100 4.26 -14.41 -21.51
CA ALA A 100 3.65 -15.71 -21.64
C ALA A 100 4.60 -16.66 -22.42
N GLY A 101 5.12 -17.69 -21.74
CA GLY A 101 6.09 -18.61 -22.34
C GLY A 101 7.55 -18.13 -22.34
N SER A 102 7.88 -17.00 -21.70
CA SER A 102 9.26 -16.51 -21.58
C SER A 102 10.04 -17.23 -20.47
N ASP A 103 11.33 -16.90 -20.30
CA ASP A 103 12.08 -17.34 -19.12
C ASP A 103 11.56 -16.65 -17.85
N TRP A 104 11.10 -17.44 -16.90
CA TRP A 104 10.49 -16.92 -15.68
C TRP A 104 11.48 -16.20 -14.78
N LEU A 105 12.74 -16.65 -14.73
CA LEU A 105 13.75 -16.10 -13.84
C LEU A 105 14.22 -14.73 -14.34
N GLU A 106 14.46 -14.60 -15.65
CA GLU A 106 14.75 -13.32 -16.29
C GLU A 106 13.59 -12.34 -16.10
N THR A 107 12.35 -12.80 -16.29
CA THR A 107 11.14 -11.98 -16.10
C THR A 107 11.01 -11.47 -14.67
N LEU A 108 11.25 -12.33 -13.67
CA LEU A 108 11.24 -11.95 -12.26
C LEU A 108 12.34 -10.94 -11.92
N HIS A 109 13.56 -11.13 -12.43
CA HIS A 109 14.66 -10.19 -12.22
C HIS A 109 14.43 -8.85 -12.90
N PHE A 110 13.83 -8.85 -14.10
CA PHE A 110 13.40 -7.63 -14.78
C PHE A 110 12.37 -6.87 -13.95
N ALA A 111 11.32 -7.56 -13.48
CA ALA A 111 10.30 -6.98 -12.62
C ALA A 111 10.92 -6.35 -11.36
N MET A 112 11.81 -7.08 -10.67
CA MET A 112 12.43 -6.61 -9.43
C MET A 112 13.40 -5.44 -9.62
N ARG A 113 14.06 -5.35 -10.79
CA ARG A 113 15.06 -4.31 -11.06
C ARG A 113 14.41 -2.99 -11.48
N ASP A 114 13.36 -3.06 -12.30
CA ASP A 114 12.89 -1.91 -13.09
C ASP A 114 11.55 -1.34 -12.59
N PHE A 115 10.91 -1.97 -11.61
CA PHE A 115 9.58 -1.58 -11.11
C PHE A 115 9.58 -1.25 -9.61
N LYS A 116 8.55 -0.49 -9.21
CA LYS A 116 8.14 -0.18 -7.83
C LYS A 116 6.71 -0.71 -7.62
N ASP A 117 6.18 -0.75 -6.40
CA ASP A 117 4.89 -1.41 -6.10
C ASP A 117 3.75 -0.99 -7.04
N GLU A 118 3.57 0.32 -7.25
CA GLU A 118 2.58 0.86 -8.19
C GLU A 118 2.76 0.30 -9.61
N SER A 119 3.98 0.41 -10.17
CA SER A 119 4.21 -0.04 -11.54
C SER A 119 4.20 -1.57 -11.64
N PHE A 120 4.64 -2.28 -10.61
CA PHE A 120 4.57 -3.74 -10.53
C PHE A 120 3.13 -4.24 -10.55
N ILE A 121 2.24 -3.64 -9.76
CA ILE A 121 0.81 -3.98 -9.73
C ILE A 121 0.15 -3.64 -11.07
N SER A 122 0.37 -2.44 -11.61
CA SER A 122 -0.23 -2.04 -12.90
C SER A 122 0.23 -2.90 -14.08
N GLN A 123 1.46 -3.42 -14.05
CA GLN A 123 2.00 -4.22 -15.16
C GLN A 123 1.79 -5.72 -14.99
N PHE A 124 1.83 -6.27 -13.77
CA PHE A 124 1.90 -7.73 -13.56
C PHE A 124 0.72 -8.35 -12.79
N LEU A 125 -0.23 -7.58 -12.23
CA LEU A 125 -1.35 -8.15 -11.49
C LEU A 125 -2.36 -8.85 -12.41
N SER A 126 -2.35 -10.18 -12.48
CA SER A 126 -3.22 -10.94 -13.38
C SER A 126 -4.70 -10.99 -12.98
N PRO A 127 -5.61 -11.19 -13.95
CA PRO A 127 -7.00 -11.56 -13.68
C PRO A 127 -7.16 -12.74 -12.72
N LYS A 128 -6.30 -13.76 -12.86
CA LYS A 128 -6.29 -14.91 -11.97
C LYS A 128 -6.05 -14.50 -10.52
N VAL A 129 -5.00 -13.71 -10.23
CA VAL A 129 -4.73 -13.24 -8.87
C VAL A 129 -5.89 -12.38 -8.35
N MET A 130 -6.45 -11.49 -9.18
CA MET A 130 -7.61 -10.67 -8.79
C MET A 130 -8.83 -11.53 -8.41
N ARG A 131 -9.09 -12.63 -9.12
CA ARG A 131 -10.15 -13.59 -8.78
C ARG A 131 -9.84 -14.38 -7.52
N ASP A 132 -8.62 -14.86 -7.37
CA ASP A 132 -8.21 -15.66 -6.21
C ASP A 132 -8.33 -14.85 -4.90
N PHE A 133 -7.98 -13.56 -4.95
CA PHE A 133 -8.17 -12.62 -3.83
C PHE A 133 -9.60 -12.06 -3.73
N ARG A 134 -10.46 -12.34 -4.71
CA ARG A 134 -11.83 -11.81 -4.81
C ARG A 134 -11.88 -10.29 -4.72
N PHE A 135 -10.97 -9.60 -5.41
CA PHE A 135 -10.93 -8.14 -5.37
C PHE A 135 -12.21 -7.50 -5.91
N PHE A 136 -12.53 -6.36 -5.32
CA PHE A 136 -13.57 -5.44 -5.74
C PHE A 136 -13.17 -4.03 -5.30
N THR A 137 -13.70 -3.03 -5.98
CA THR A 137 -13.47 -1.62 -5.63
C THR A 137 -14.70 -1.05 -4.97
N VAL A 138 -14.49 -0.25 -3.94
CA VAL A 138 -15.55 0.50 -3.26
C VAL A 138 -15.34 1.97 -3.55
N LEU A 139 -16.37 2.61 -4.07
CA LEU A 139 -16.45 4.06 -4.18
C LEU A 139 -17.24 4.56 -2.97
N ASP A 140 -16.55 5.34 -2.14
CA ASP A 140 -17.10 6.07 -1.00
C ASP A 140 -17.08 7.55 -1.35
N ASP A 141 -18.24 8.08 -1.77
CA ASP A 141 -18.42 9.49 -2.08
C ASP A 141 -19.17 10.14 -0.91
N ASP A 142 -18.56 11.14 -0.30
CA ASP A 142 -19.10 11.91 0.83
C ASP A 142 -20.45 12.58 0.54
N ARG A 143 -20.81 12.69 -0.74
CA ARG A 143 -22.12 13.20 -1.21
C ARG A 143 -23.23 12.14 -1.18
N HIS A 144 -22.89 10.87 -1.06
CA HIS A 144 -23.82 9.76 -1.10
C HIS A 144 -23.83 9.04 0.26
N ASN A 145 -25.00 8.55 0.68
CA ASN A 145 -25.16 7.81 1.94
C ASN A 145 -25.04 6.29 1.76
N TYR A 146 -24.54 5.85 0.61
CA TYR A 146 -24.31 4.46 0.27
C TYR A 146 -22.91 4.28 -0.28
N LEU A 147 -22.36 3.08 -0.09
CA LEU A 147 -21.12 2.65 -0.73
C LEU A 147 -21.48 1.97 -2.06
N GLU A 148 -20.79 2.35 -3.12
CA GLU A 148 -20.97 1.74 -4.44
C GLU A 148 -19.83 0.76 -4.73
N ILE A 149 -20.17 -0.44 -5.20
CA ILE A 149 -19.16 -1.37 -5.73
C ILE A 149 -18.95 -1.02 -7.21
N SER A 150 -17.86 -0.33 -7.54
CA SER A 150 -17.64 0.17 -8.91
C SER A 150 -17.13 -0.91 -9.86
N ALA A 151 -16.35 -1.87 -9.36
CA ALA A 151 -15.81 -2.98 -10.14
C ALA A 151 -15.64 -4.23 -9.28
N ILE A 152 -15.78 -5.39 -9.93
CA ILE A 152 -15.57 -6.72 -9.35
C ILE A 152 -14.58 -7.50 -10.22
N HIS A 153 -14.07 -8.62 -9.71
CA HIS A 153 -13.09 -9.48 -10.37
C HIS A 153 -13.68 -10.27 -11.56
N ASN A 154 -14.17 -9.54 -12.57
CA ASN A 154 -14.65 -10.03 -13.86
C ASN A 154 -13.94 -9.30 -15.02
N GLU A 155 -14.18 -9.74 -16.25
CA GLU A 155 -13.49 -9.23 -17.46
C GLU A 155 -13.58 -7.70 -17.58
N GLU A 156 -14.74 -7.12 -17.31
CA GLU A 156 -14.98 -5.68 -17.39
C GLU A 156 -14.28 -4.92 -16.24
N GLY A 157 -14.19 -5.51 -15.06
CA GLY A 157 -13.67 -4.88 -13.85
C GLY A 157 -12.17 -5.02 -13.61
N TYR A 158 -11.48 -6.00 -14.25
CA TYR A 158 -10.05 -6.23 -14.00
C TYR A 158 -9.17 -5.01 -14.23
N ARG A 159 -9.44 -4.23 -15.29
CA ARG A 159 -8.66 -3.02 -15.58
C ARG A 159 -8.86 -1.96 -14.50
N GLU A 160 -10.11 -1.77 -14.06
CA GLU A 160 -10.39 -0.81 -12.99
C GLU A 160 -9.79 -1.25 -11.66
N ILE A 161 -9.95 -2.52 -11.26
CA ILE A 161 -9.35 -3.07 -10.04
C ILE A 161 -7.84 -2.86 -10.06
N ARG A 162 -7.18 -3.22 -11.16
CA ARG A 162 -5.73 -3.08 -11.31
C ARG A 162 -5.30 -1.61 -11.18
N ASN A 163 -5.99 -0.68 -11.85
CA ASN A 163 -5.70 0.74 -11.78
C ASN A 163 -5.91 1.32 -10.37
N ARG A 164 -7.01 0.95 -9.71
CA ARG A 164 -7.35 1.42 -8.36
C ARG A 164 -6.38 0.88 -7.34
N LEU A 165 -6.05 -0.41 -7.40
CA LEU A 165 -5.08 -1.03 -6.51
C LEU A 165 -3.69 -0.42 -6.69
N SER A 166 -3.22 -0.29 -7.94
CA SER A 166 -1.97 0.40 -8.26
C SER A 166 -1.91 1.81 -7.66
N SER A 167 -3.01 2.57 -7.77
CA SER A 167 -3.10 3.93 -7.24
C SER A 167 -3.03 4.00 -5.71
N GLN A 168 -3.48 2.95 -5.00
CA GLN A 168 -3.36 2.87 -3.53
C GLN A 168 -1.90 2.72 -3.07
N TYR A 169 -1.05 2.09 -3.88
CA TYR A 169 0.38 1.97 -3.61
C TYR A 169 1.21 3.15 -4.14
N ASN A 170 0.57 4.17 -4.73
CA ASN A 170 1.25 5.40 -5.08
C ASN A 170 1.49 6.24 -3.82
N LEU A 171 2.76 6.44 -3.48
CA LEU A 171 3.19 7.13 -2.26
C LEU A 171 2.60 8.54 -2.12
N SER A 172 2.39 9.25 -3.22
CA SER A 172 1.79 10.58 -3.24
C SER A 172 0.33 10.59 -2.77
N ASN A 173 -0.37 9.46 -2.88
CA ASN A 173 -1.73 9.30 -2.39
C ASN A 173 -1.81 8.86 -0.93
N LEU A 174 -0.70 8.33 -0.38
CA LEU A 174 -0.64 7.79 0.99
C LEU A 174 -0.23 8.84 2.03
N GLU A 175 0.61 9.80 1.64
CA GLU A 175 1.12 10.81 2.59
C GLU A 175 0.26 12.08 2.56
N PRO A 176 -0.31 12.52 3.70
CA PRO A 176 -1.08 13.74 3.75
C PRO A 176 -0.19 14.95 3.46
N ASN A 177 -0.64 15.82 2.54
CA ASN A 177 0.07 17.05 2.20
C ASN A 177 -0.09 18.08 3.32
N ILE A 178 0.81 18.05 4.30
CA ILE A 178 0.87 18.99 5.41
C ILE A 178 2.13 19.84 5.26
N GLN A 179 1.95 21.16 5.17
CA GLN A 179 3.03 22.11 4.96
C GLN A 179 3.18 23.03 6.17
N ILE A 180 4.42 23.46 6.45
CA ILE A 180 4.64 24.59 7.34
C ILE A 180 4.22 25.84 6.56
N TRP A 181 3.09 26.42 6.95
CA TRP A 181 2.52 27.56 6.25
C TRP A 181 3.02 28.88 6.81
N ASN A 182 3.08 29.00 8.14
CA ASN A 182 3.53 30.22 8.79
C ASN A 182 4.23 29.91 10.12
N VAL A 183 5.13 30.81 10.50
CA VAL A 183 5.75 30.85 11.82
C VAL A 183 5.66 32.29 12.32
N ASP A 184 5.01 32.54 13.45
CA ASP A 184 4.90 33.88 14.02
C ASP A 184 6.19 34.31 14.73
N LEU A 185 7.19 34.71 13.96
CA LEU A 185 8.49 35.13 14.49
C LEU A 185 8.45 36.40 15.34
N ARG A 186 7.37 37.20 15.25
CA ARG A 186 7.28 38.52 15.88
C ARG A 186 6.37 38.54 17.12
N GLY A 187 5.41 37.62 17.20
CA GLY A 187 4.52 37.47 18.34
C GLY A 187 4.86 36.24 19.17
N ASP A 188 3.94 35.29 19.20
CA ASP A 188 3.94 34.17 20.15
C ASP A 188 4.76 32.95 19.70
N ARG A 189 5.43 33.05 18.53
CA ARG A 189 6.20 31.96 17.92
C ARG A 189 5.37 30.74 17.58
N SER A 190 4.06 30.92 17.40
CA SER A 190 3.18 29.85 16.97
C SER A 190 3.52 29.35 15.57
N LEU A 191 3.31 28.06 15.36
CA LEU A 191 3.52 27.35 14.10
C LEU A 191 2.16 27.03 13.47
N THR A 192 1.93 27.48 12.25
CA THR A 192 0.77 27.10 11.46
C THR A 192 1.16 25.99 10.47
N LEU A 193 0.52 24.84 10.62
CA LEU A 193 0.54 23.74 9.66
C LEU A 193 -0.70 23.83 8.78
N ARG A 194 -0.54 23.64 7.47
CA ARG A 194 -1.64 23.61 6.52
C ARG A 194 -1.73 22.27 5.81
N TYR A 195 -2.86 21.61 5.99
CA TYR A 195 -3.27 20.44 5.25
C TYR A 195 -3.98 20.85 3.95
N ILE A 196 -3.55 20.27 2.83
CA ILE A 196 -4.22 20.39 1.53
C ILE A 196 -4.77 19.01 1.17
N PRO A 197 -6.09 18.79 1.26
CA PRO A 197 -6.69 17.51 0.92
C PRO A 197 -6.42 17.14 -0.55
N HIS A 198 -6.08 15.87 -0.78
CA HIS A 198 -6.07 15.28 -2.10
C HIS A 198 -7.33 14.43 -2.25
N ASN A 199 -8.11 14.64 -3.33
CA ASN A 199 -9.39 13.97 -3.56
C ASN A 199 -10.37 14.05 -2.37
N ARG A 200 -10.38 15.17 -1.64
CA ARG A 200 -11.24 15.40 -0.47
C ARG A 200 -11.07 14.38 0.65
N ALA A 201 -9.95 13.63 0.67
CA ALA A 201 -9.66 12.69 1.74
C ALA A 201 -9.51 13.44 3.09
N PRO A 202 -10.15 13.00 4.17
CA PRO A 202 -9.97 13.60 5.48
C PRO A 202 -8.68 13.12 6.16
N LEU A 203 -8.12 13.94 7.05
CA LEU A 203 -7.06 13.48 7.96
C LEU A 203 -7.60 12.49 8.99
N ASP A 204 -6.77 11.50 9.32
CA ASP A 204 -7.08 10.50 10.34
C ASP A 204 -7.31 11.11 11.74
N ARG A 205 -8.11 10.41 12.57
CA ARG A 205 -8.43 10.84 13.95
C ARG A 205 -7.18 10.97 14.84
N GLY A 206 -6.11 10.24 14.53
CA GLY A 206 -4.82 10.32 15.20
C GLY A 206 -4.10 11.67 15.04
N ARG A 207 -4.60 12.58 14.19
CA ARG A 207 -4.03 13.92 13.97
C ARG A 207 -3.78 14.71 15.27
N LYS A 208 -4.63 14.52 16.27
CA LYS A 208 -4.51 15.18 17.57
C LYS A 208 -3.27 14.75 18.35
N GLU A 209 -2.97 13.45 18.38
CA GLU A 209 -1.79 12.93 19.06
C GLU A 209 -0.50 13.34 18.33
N VAL A 210 -0.52 13.32 16.98
CA VAL A 210 0.58 13.83 16.17
C VAL A 210 0.86 15.30 16.49
N LEU A 211 -0.18 16.14 16.57
CA LEU A 211 -0.03 17.56 16.87
C LEU A 211 0.60 17.82 18.25
N LYS A 212 0.28 16.99 19.26
CA LYS A 212 0.92 17.07 20.59
C LYS A 212 2.43 16.83 20.51
N HIS A 213 2.87 15.88 19.68
CA HIS A 213 4.29 15.62 19.48
C HIS A 213 4.99 16.76 18.74
N VAL A 214 4.34 17.35 17.73
CA VAL A 214 4.87 18.54 17.03
C VAL A 214 5.00 19.71 18.01
N HIS A 215 3.98 19.99 18.82
CA HIS A 215 4.02 21.02 19.86
C HIS A 215 5.15 20.77 20.86
N ARG A 216 5.34 19.52 21.32
CA ARG A 216 6.43 19.16 22.24
C ARG A 216 7.81 19.45 21.64
N LEU A 217 8.00 19.23 20.33
CA LEU A 217 9.26 19.50 19.65
C LEU A 217 9.46 20.99 19.34
N TRP A 218 8.40 21.69 19.00
CA TRP A 218 8.44 23.11 18.64
C TRP A 218 8.56 24.03 19.86
N GLY A 219 7.86 23.70 20.95
CA GLY A 219 7.88 24.43 22.23
C GLY A 219 6.90 25.60 22.34
N PHE A 220 6.15 25.92 21.29
CA PHE A 220 5.11 26.96 21.24
C PHE A 220 3.84 26.41 20.60
N ASP A 221 2.75 27.19 20.63
CA ASP A 221 1.46 26.85 20.05
C ASP A 221 1.58 26.36 18.60
N VAL A 222 0.89 25.28 18.28
CA VAL A 222 0.81 24.71 16.92
C VAL A 222 -0.65 24.64 16.51
N MET A 223 -0.95 25.22 15.35
CA MET A 223 -2.27 25.21 14.72
C MET A 223 -2.23 24.32 13.49
N LEU A 224 -3.23 23.47 13.32
CA LEU A 224 -3.43 22.67 12.11
C LEU A 224 -4.67 23.17 11.40
N GLU A 225 -4.50 23.68 10.20
CA GLU A 225 -5.54 24.21 9.33
C GLU A 225 -5.72 23.31 8.11
N GLN A 226 -6.93 23.30 7.53
CA GLN A 226 -7.23 22.71 6.23
C GLN A 226 -7.53 23.82 5.23
N GLN A 227 -6.99 23.71 4.02
CA GLN A 227 -7.45 24.50 2.88
C GLN A 227 -8.50 23.70 2.10
N ASN A 228 -9.70 24.24 1.99
CA ASN A 228 -10.78 23.67 1.20
C ASN A 228 -10.62 23.99 -0.29
N GLU A 229 -11.37 23.30 -1.16
CA GLU A 229 -11.31 23.48 -2.61
C GLU A 229 -11.67 24.91 -3.07
N ASP A 230 -12.53 25.61 -2.32
CA ASP A 230 -12.90 27.00 -2.55
C ASP A 230 -11.84 28.01 -2.06
N GLY A 231 -10.73 27.51 -1.51
CA GLY A 231 -9.66 28.31 -0.92
C GLY A 231 -9.94 28.78 0.51
N SER A 232 -11.10 28.47 1.09
CA SER A 232 -11.40 28.77 2.49
C SER A 232 -10.50 27.96 3.43
N ILE A 233 -10.20 28.54 4.59
CA ILE A 233 -9.35 27.92 5.60
C ILE A 233 -10.18 27.54 6.82
N GLU A 234 -10.09 26.30 7.23
CA GLU A 234 -10.74 25.76 8.42
C GLU A 234 -9.70 25.34 9.45
N LEU A 235 -9.88 25.72 10.72
CA LEU A 235 -9.02 25.25 11.81
C LEU A 235 -9.45 23.83 12.22
N LEU A 236 -8.58 22.84 12.03
CA LEU A 236 -8.86 21.45 12.38
C LEU A 236 -8.52 21.11 13.84
N GLU A 237 -7.39 21.61 14.34
CA GLU A 237 -6.89 21.32 15.69
C GLU A 237 -5.88 22.39 16.14
N ARG A 238 -5.74 22.58 17.46
CA ARG A 238 -4.72 23.44 18.07
C ARG A 238 -4.11 22.75 19.28
N CYS A 239 -2.79 22.84 19.43
CA CYS A 239 -2.07 22.39 20.61
C CYS A 239 -1.22 23.54 21.17
N PRO A 240 -1.42 24.00 22.42
CA PRO A 240 -2.40 23.52 23.39
C PRO A 240 -3.85 23.90 22.98
N PRO A 241 -4.85 23.11 23.39
CA PRO A 241 -6.25 23.48 23.16
C PRO A 241 -6.54 24.81 23.84
N ARG A 242 -7.26 25.70 23.16
CA ARG A 242 -7.72 26.96 23.78
C ARG A 242 -8.55 26.59 25.01
N MET A 243 -8.13 27.02 26.20
CA MET A 243 -9.03 26.98 27.35
C MET A 243 -10.22 27.87 27.00
N GLY A 244 -11.38 27.26 26.81
CA GLY A 244 -12.63 28.02 26.73
C GLY A 244 -12.77 28.77 28.05
N ASN A 245 -13.06 30.07 27.98
CA ASN A 245 -13.54 30.80 29.15
C ASN A 245 -14.79 30.07 29.65
N LEU A 246 -14.69 29.45 30.82
CA LEU A 246 -15.83 29.21 31.70
C LEU A 246 -16.43 30.56 32.13
#